data_AF-A0A3Q0RZD3-F1
#
_entry.id   AF-A0A3Q0RZD3-F1
#
_cell.length_a   1.000
_cell.length_b   1.000
_cell.length_c   1.000
_cell.angle_alpha   90.00
_cell.angle_beta   90.00
_cell.angle_gamma   90.00
#
_symmetry.space_group_name_H-M   'P 1'
#
loop_
_entity.id
_entity.type
_entity.pdbx_description
1 polymer ?
#
loop_
_entity_poly.entity_id
_entity_poly.type
_entity_poly.pdbx_seq_one_letter_code
_entity_poly.pdbx_strand_id
1 'polypeptide(L)'
;MKTISQQQKKKSQLLKSWINRRREKTRLEQLQQEQKIIEERNKRKKALLAKTIAEKSKQTHAEAVKLKRIQKELQALDDMVSSDIGILRGKIEQASWDYTAAR
;
A
#
# COMPACT_ATOMS: atom_id res chain seq x y z
N MET A 1 2.74 17.97 73.62
CA MET A 1 2.36 18.72 72.39
C MET A 1 3.02 18.19 71.10
N LYS A 2 4.29 17.74 71.09
CA LYS A 2 4.99 17.28 69.86
C LYS A 2 4.36 16.05 69.16
N THR A 3 3.72 15.14 69.88
CA THR A 3 3.13 13.88 69.38
C THR A 3 1.85 14.07 68.57
N ILE A 4 0.97 14.96 68.99
CA ILE A 4 -0.30 15.25 68.29
C ILE A 4 -0.03 15.93 66.94
N SER A 5 0.94 16.85 66.91
CA SER A 5 1.39 17.52 65.67
C SER A 5 1.97 16.52 64.66
N GLN A 6 2.79 15.56 65.12
CA GLN A 6 3.33 14.52 64.23
C GLN A 6 2.26 13.56 63.71
N GLN A 7 1.28 13.18 64.54
CA GLN A 7 0.14 12.36 64.10
C GLN A 7 -0.71 13.05 63.03
N GLN A 8 -1.00 14.35 63.20
CA GLN A 8 -1.75 15.10 62.20
C GLN A 8 -0.99 15.22 60.86
N LYS A 9 0.33 15.43 60.93
CA LYS A 9 1.18 15.49 59.73
C LYS A 9 1.20 14.17 58.96
N LYS A 10 1.29 13.03 59.68
CA LYS A 10 1.24 11.68 59.10
C LYS A 10 -0.12 11.39 58.46
N LYS A 11 -1.22 11.77 59.11
CA LYS A 11 -2.58 11.63 58.57
C LYS A 11 -2.76 12.44 57.28
N SER A 12 -2.24 13.67 57.22
CA SER A 12 -2.26 14.52 56.02
C SER A 12 -1.47 13.90 54.86
N GLN A 13 -0.29 13.32 55.13
CA GLN A 13 0.50 12.64 54.11
C GLN A 13 -0.20 11.38 53.56
N LEU A 14 -0.81 10.58 54.43
CA LEU A 14 -1.57 9.40 54.00
C LEU A 14 -2.78 9.80 53.16
N LEU A 15 -3.50 10.86 53.53
CA LEU A 15 -4.62 11.37 52.75
C LEU A 15 -4.16 11.87 51.37
N LYS A 16 -3.05 12.63 51.30
CA LYS A 16 -2.46 13.06 50.03
C LYS A 16 -2.06 11.88 49.14
N SER A 17 -1.41 10.87 49.72
CA SER A 17 -1.01 9.65 49.01
C SER A 17 -2.22 8.87 48.48
N TRP A 18 -3.27 8.72 49.30
CA TRP A 18 -4.50 8.04 48.91
C TRP A 18 -5.23 8.78 47.78
N ILE A 19 -5.38 10.10 47.90
CA ILE A 19 -5.98 10.94 46.85
C ILE A 19 -5.19 10.80 45.55
N ASN A 20 -3.86 10.83 45.62
CA ASN A 20 -3.02 10.72 44.44
C ASN A 20 -3.16 9.35 43.77
N ARG A 21 -3.11 8.26 44.55
CA ARG A 21 -3.32 6.90 44.06
C ARG A 21 -4.69 6.72 43.40
N ARG A 22 -5.73 7.34 43.98
CA ARG A 22 -7.09 7.27 43.43
C ARG A 22 -7.19 8.01 42.10
N ARG A 23 -6.58 9.19 41.97
CA ARG A 23 -6.51 9.92 40.69
C ARG A 23 -5.74 9.14 39.64
N GLU A 24 -4.60 8.56 40.02
CA GLU A 24 -3.78 7.80 39.08
C GLU A 24 -4.52 6.56 38.56
N LYS A 25 -5.24 5.85 39.43
CA LYS A 25 -6.10 4.74 39.01
C LYS A 25 -7.15 5.17 37.99
N THR A 26 -7.86 6.28 38.25
CA THR A 26 -8.86 6.80 37.31
C THR A 26 -8.23 7.25 35.98
N ARG A 27 -7.04 7.87 36.02
CA ARG A 27 -6.31 8.26 34.81
C ARG A 27 -5.91 7.04 33.97
N LEU A 28 -5.43 5.97 34.61
CA LEU A 28 -5.07 4.72 33.92
C LEU A 28 -6.29 4.04 33.31
N GLU A 29 -7.43 4.03 34.01
CA GLU A 29 -8.69 3.48 33.49
C GLU A 29 -9.17 4.25 32.24
N GLN A 30 -9.08 5.58 32.24
CA GLN A 30 -9.41 6.41 31.08
C GLN A 30 -8.49 6.10 29.89
N LEU A 31 -7.16 6.06 30.12
CA LEU A 31 -6.20 5.73 29.07
C LEU A 31 -6.43 4.34 28.48
N GLN A 32 -6.78 3.34 29.30
CA GLN A 32 -7.13 2.00 28.81
C GLN A 32 -8.39 2.00 27.95
N GLN A 33 -9.42 2.77 28.32
CA GLN A 33 -10.63 2.89 27.51
C GLN A 33 -10.35 3.57 26.16
N GLU A 34 -9.58 4.66 26.16
CA GLU A 34 -9.15 5.34 24.95
C GLU A 34 -8.34 4.42 24.04
N GLN A 35 -7.39 3.68 24.60
CA GLN A 35 -6.58 2.71 23.88
C GLN A 35 -7.43 1.66 23.16
N LYS A 36 -8.42 1.07 23.85
CA LYS A 36 -9.34 0.08 23.25
C LYS A 36 -10.12 0.65 22.08
N ILE A 37 -10.65 1.87 22.21
CA ILE A 37 -11.39 2.54 21.13
C ILE A 37 -10.49 2.78 19.92
N ILE A 38 -9.25 3.21 20.15
CA ILE A 38 -8.27 3.43 19.09
C ILE A 38 -7.92 2.12 18.38
N GLU A 39 -7.68 1.04 19.12
CA GLU A 39 -7.37 -0.27 18.56
C GLU A 39 -8.49 -0.83 17.70
N GLU A 40 -9.75 -0.71 18.14
CA GLU A 40 -10.90 -1.11 17.34
C GLU A 40 -11.02 -0.30 16.05
N ARG A 41 -10.84 1.03 16.13
CA ARG A 41 -10.83 1.90 14.96
C ARG A 41 -9.70 1.54 14.00
N ASN A 42 -8.51 1.25 14.51
CA ASN A 42 -7.37 0.85 13.70
C ASN A 42 -7.60 -0.52 13.05
N LYS A 43 -8.20 -1.48 13.75
CA LYS A 43 -8.57 -2.78 13.19
C LYS A 43 -9.53 -2.62 12.01
N ARG A 44 -10.57 -1.79 12.16
CA ARG A 44 -11.53 -1.51 11.08
C ARG A 44 -10.88 -0.80 9.89
N LYS A 45 -10.06 0.23 10.15
CA LYS A 45 -9.32 0.95 9.09
C LYS A 45 -8.37 0.02 8.33
N LYS A 46 -7.59 -0.80 9.03
CA LYS A 46 -6.67 -1.77 8.41
C LYS A 46 -7.43 -2.78 7.54
N ALA A 47 -8.57 -3.29 8.01
CA ALA A 47 -9.38 -4.21 7.23
C ALA A 47 -9.93 -3.55 5.94
N LEU A 48 -10.40 -2.31 6.03
CA LEU A 48 -10.87 -1.56 4.86
C LEU A 48 -9.74 -1.32 3.86
N LEU A 49 -8.57 -0.87 4.34
CA LEU A 49 -7.40 -0.65 3.50
C LEU A 49 -6.95 -1.93 2.79
N ALA A 50 -6.88 -3.05 3.52
CA ALA A 50 -6.53 -4.35 2.94
C ALA A 50 -7.53 -4.77 1.85
N LYS A 51 -8.84 -4.56 2.08
CA LYS A 51 -9.87 -4.84 1.08
C LYS A 51 -9.69 -3.98 -0.18
N THR A 52 -9.44 -2.68 -0.01
CA THR A 52 -9.20 -1.76 -1.13
C THR A 52 -7.95 -2.13 -1.92
N ILE A 53 -6.86 -2.49 -1.24
CA ILE A 53 -5.62 -2.94 -1.88
C ILE A 53 -5.86 -4.23 -2.68
N ALA A 54 -6.57 -5.21 -2.12
CA ALA A 54 -6.87 -6.46 -2.81
C ALA A 54 -7.70 -6.22 -4.08
N GLU A 55 -8.73 -5.37 -4.00
CA GLU A 55 -9.57 -5.02 -5.14
C GLU A 55 -8.77 -4.29 -6.22
N LYS A 56 -7.96 -3.29 -5.84
CA LYS A 56 -7.11 -2.56 -6.78
C LYS A 56 -6.06 -3.47 -7.41
N SER A 57 -5.43 -4.34 -6.63
CA SER A 57 -4.46 -5.32 -7.14
C SER A 57 -5.09 -6.25 -8.18
N LYS A 58 -6.32 -6.72 -7.96
CA LYS A 58 -7.06 -7.54 -8.94
C LYS A 58 -7.33 -6.78 -10.23
N GLN A 59 -7.76 -5.52 -10.15
CA GLN A 59 -7.98 -4.65 -11.31
C GLN A 59 -6.68 -4.45 -12.10
N THR A 60 -5.60 -4.07 -11.42
CA THR A 60 -4.28 -3.87 -12.04
C THR A 60 -3.75 -5.15 -12.68
N HIS A 61 -3.95 -6.32 -12.06
CA HIS A 61 -3.55 -7.58 -12.66
C HIS A 61 -4.33 -7.88 -13.95
N ALA A 62 -5.65 -7.67 -13.95
CA ALA A 62 -6.47 -7.87 -15.14
C ALA A 62 -6.06 -6.91 -16.28
N GLU A 63 -5.76 -5.66 -15.97
CA GLU A 63 -5.25 -4.67 -16.93
C GLU A 63 -3.87 -5.07 -17.47
N ALA A 64 -2.95 -5.51 -16.61
CA ALA A 64 -1.63 -5.98 -17.02
C ALA A 64 -1.72 -7.18 -17.99
N VAL A 65 -2.65 -8.11 -17.75
CA VAL A 65 -2.92 -9.24 -18.67
C VAL A 65 -3.44 -8.73 -20.01
N LYS A 66 -4.37 -7.77 -20.02
CA LYS A 66 -4.87 -7.16 -21.26
C LYS A 66 -3.75 -6.45 -22.03
N LEU A 67 -2.93 -5.65 -21.37
CA LEU A 67 -1.80 -4.96 -21.98
C LEU A 67 -0.80 -5.95 -22.59
N LYS A 68 -0.48 -7.05 -21.89
CA LYS A 68 0.40 -8.09 -22.41
C LYS A 68 -0.16 -8.76 -23.66
N ARG A 69 -1.48 -8.93 -23.75
CA ARG A 69 -2.14 -9.47 -24.94
C ARG A 69 -2.03 -8.50 -26.12
N ILE A 70 -2.35 -7.22 -25.90
CA ILE A 70 -2.23 -6.17 -26.92
C ILE A 70 -0.79 -6.08 -27.43
N GLN A 71 0.20 -6.13 -26.55
CA GLN A 71 1.61 -6.10 -26.93
C GLN A 71 2.00 -7.28 -27.84
N LYS A 72 1.49 -8.49 -27.57
CA LYS A 72 1.73 -9.64 -28.44
C LYS A 72 1.07 -9.51 -29.81
N GLU A 73 -0.16 -9.01 -29.84
CA GLU A 73 -0.88 -8.76 -31.10
C GLU A 73 -0.15 -7.70 -31.93
N LEU A 74 0.34 -6.63 -31.29
CA LEU A 74 1.15 -5.60 -31.94
C LEU A 74 2.47 -6.18 -32.49
N GLN A 75 3.17 -7.00 -31.71
CA GLN A 75 4.43 -7.64 -32.15
C GLN A 75 4.19 -8.54 -33.36
N ALA A 76 3.12 -9.34 -33.36
CA ALA A 76 2.80 -10.20 -34.50
C ALA A 76 2.52 -9.40 -35.78
N LEU A 77 1.87 -8.24 -35.66
CA LEU A 77 1.65 -7.34 -36.79
C LEU A 77 2.98 -6.73 -37.28
N ASP A 78 3.86 -6.31 -36.37
CA ASP A 78 5.17 -5.76 -36.70
C ASP A 78 6.06 -6.78 -37.42
N ASP A 79 6.04 -8.04 -36.95
CA ASP A 79 6.78 -9.15 -37.56
C ASP A 79 6.27 -9.43 -38.99
N MET A 80 4.93 -9.42 -39.18
CA MET A 80 4.30 -9.64 -40.49
C MET A 80 4.68 -8.53 -41.48
N VAL A 81 4.54 -7.28 -41.08
CA VAL A 81 4.88 -6.13 -41.92
C VAL A 81 6.38 -6.12 -42.24
N SER A 82 7.23 -6.44 -41.27
CA SER A 82 8.68 -6.55 -41.49
C SER A 82 9.03 -7.64 -42.52
N SER A 83 8.34 -8.78 -42.47
CA SER A 83 8.48 -9.84 -43.47
C SER A 83 8.08 -9.36 -44.86
N ASP A 84 6.93 -8.72 -45.00
CA ASP A 84 6.43 -8.21 -46.28
C ASP A 84 7.37 -7.15 -46.87
N ILE A 85 7.88 -6.23 -46.04
CA ILE A 85 8.88 -5.25 -46.44
C ILE A 85 10.17 -5.95 -46.93
N GLY A 86 10.61 -6.99 -46.25
CA GLY A 86 11.78 -7.79 -46.65
C GLY A 86 11.61 -8.41 -48.03
N ILE A 87 10.45 -9.02 -48.30
CA ILE A 87 10.12 -9.60 -49.61
C ILE A 87 10.09 -8.51 -50.69
N LEU A 88 9.44 -7.38 -50.42
CA LEU A 88 9.37 -6.27 -51.38
C LEU A 88 10.75 -5.71 -51.69
N ARG A 89 11.61 -5.54 -50.69
CA ARG A 89 13.00 -5.09 -50.89
C ARG A 89 13.77 -6.07 -51.77
N GLY A 90 13.69 -7.38 -51.51
CA GLY A 90 14.35 -8.39 -52.33
C GLY A 90 13.87 -8.38 -53.79
N LYS A 91 12.57 -8.20 -54.02
CA LYS A 91 12.01 -8.05 -55.38
C LYS A 91 12.51 -6.79 -56.08
N ILE A 92 12.58 -5.67 -55.37
CA ILE A 92 13.10 -4.40 -55.91
C ILE A 92 14.57 -4.54 -56.28
N GLU A 93 15.37 -5.17 -55.42
CA GLU A 93 16.78 -5.43 -55.67
C GLU A 93 16.94 -6.30 -56.91
N GLN A 94 16.24 -7.44 -57.00
CA GLN A 94 16.30 -8.32 -58.17
C GLN A 94 15.94 -7.58 -59.46
N ALA A 95 14.82 -6.84 -59.47
CA ALA A 95 14.40 -6.07 -60.65
C ALA A 95 15.43 -5.00 -61.04
N SER A 96 16.12 -4.39 -60.07
CA SER A 96 17.17 -3.40 -60.30
C SER A 96 18.44 -4.04 -60.89
N TRP A 97 18.79 -5.25 -60.43
CA TRP A 97 19.88 -6.04 -61.00
C TRP A 97 19.58 -6.44 -62.45
N ASP A 98 18.39 -6.99 -62.70
CA ASP A 98 17.95 -7.43 -64.04
C ASP A 98 17.95 -6.26 -65.03
N TYR A 99 17.46 -5.09 -64.61
CA TYR A 99 17.48 -3.87 -65.43
C TYR A 99 18.92 -3.42 -65.77
N THR A 100 19.83 -3.51 -64.79
CA THR A 100 21.23 -3.14 -64.99
C THR A 100 21.96 -4.14 -65.89
N ALA A 101 21.65 -5.43 -65.76
CA ALA A 101 22.25 -6.50 -66.56
C ALA A 101 21.72 -6.53 -68.01
N ALA A 102 20.49 -6.06 -68.24
CA ALA A 102 19.90 -5.96 -69.57
C ALA A 102 20.32 -4.71 -70.36
N ARG A 103 21.10 -3.81 -69.73
CA ARG A 103 21.60 -2.56 -70.32
C ARG A 103 23.03 -2.72 -70.83
#